data_AF-A0A2S4VKY5-F1
#
_entry.id   AF-A0A2S4VKY5-F1
#
_cell.length_a   1.000
_cell.length_b   1.000
_cell.length_c   1.000
_cell.angle_alpha   90.00
_cell.angle_beta   90.00
_cell.angle_gamma   90.00
#
_symmetry.space_group_name_H-M   'P 1'
#
loop_
_entity.id
_entity.type
_entity.pdbx_description
1 polymer ?
#
loop_
_entity_poly.entity_id
_entity_poly.type
_entity_poly.pdbx_seq_one_letter_code
_entity_poly.pdbx_strand_id
1 'polypeptide(L)'
;WYGKHCSLISRCCDLCRSGAPNDIGYMQCEDMSEMEFYNQAARAIDQVDSKHGSLKSIVFNLATKMKTSSKQAQNGSAAKARQVSDGKRLLRVVAETLRYRQVIESILQAVDVLNSESKIFGKSSSSQSKTAISKQANRSQHPQAQSLILILVHDHLFSSRGISLSKIHKIRLAIERHSSALKAELSRLMVRQGVSQVSDLIDSLKRAGSDSPDEESSPTIVNAPRWMRVNTIKWSLEDAKGWLVDAGWTETSLDVLTKDTSSTTSSDQLLYFAEDNHIANLIALPSKVQLAKLPPYLDGRLIAQDKASCMPAQLLLGDQPTVPPIEVIDATSAPGNKTTMLSSIVGPRGKVWAFEKDHKRFRVLAEMIKLAGCTTVNHADERFKNVSHIMVDPSCSGSGISNRLDNLFQNGPKDKRDEERIKSLSRFQTTIVSHALRFPSVNQVVYSTCSIWKEENEEVVLRILNKPEMLSKGWTLKDVTNTFLRNSKTPWTRAGEVITREQKHLSDRMIRFDPTVDQTIGFFAAVFLRASAEPEPVNPKETVVKPFTSIPLEPAPSRSKTVSDQTKKSSVKSPKSLLSSNNIKQGKKKRQIVIRPGKFIFS
;
A
#
# COMPACT_ATOMS: atom_id res chain seq x y z
N TRP A 1 22.20 25.37 -35.41
CA TRP A 1 23.66 25.32 -35.35
C TRP A 1 24.06 23.96 -34.78
N TYR A 2 24.61 23.11 -35.65
CA TYR A 2 25.39 21.88 -35.41
C TYR A 2 24.80 20.77 -34.50
N GLY A 3 24.60 19.51 -34.91
CA GLY A 3 25.22 18.79 -36.02
C GLY A 3 26.69 18.48 -35.76
N LYS A 4 27.06 17.94 -34.57
CA LYS A 4 28.42 17.39 -34.26
C LYS A 4 28.52 16.72 -32.87
N HIS A 5 27.61 15.82 -32.49
CA HIS A 5 27.70 15.09 -31.20
C HIS A 5 27.48 13.58 -31.34
N CYS A 6 28.22 12.93 -32.24
CA CYS A 6 28.24 11.45 -32.31
C CYS A 6 29.67 10.85 -32.38
N SER A 7 30.72 11.59 -31.97
CA SER A 7 32.10 11.10 -32.02
C SER A 7 32.84 11.07 -30.67
N LEU A 8 32.27 11.58 -29.57
CA LEU A 8 32.93 11.51 -28.25
C LEU A 8 32.64 10.21 -27.47
N ILE A 9 31.50 9.55 -27.71
CA ILE A 9 31.12 8.33 -26.96
C ILE A 9 32.00 7.14 -27.33
N SER A 10 32.56 7.10 -28.54
CA SER A 10 33.46 6.01 -28.94
C SER A 10 34.91 6.20 -28.45
N ARG A 11 35.36 7.43 -28.20
CA ARG A 11 36.75 7.70 -27.78
C ARG A 11 37.00 7.50 -26.28
N CYS A 12 35.99 7.64 -25.43
CA CYS A 12 36.15 7.37 -23.99
C CYS A 12 36.29 5.87 -23.67
N CYS A 13 35.73 4.97 -24.49
CA CYS A 13 35.88 3.52 -24.26
C CYS A 13 37.29 2.99 -24.57
N ASP A 14 38.01 3.62 -25.51
CA ASP A 14 39.35 3.16 -25.90
C ASP A 14 40.45 3.67 -24.95
N LEU A 15 40.27 4.86 -24.35
CA LEU A 15 41.21 5.41 -23.37
C LEU A 15 41.19 4.70 -22.00
N CYS A 16 40.09 4.04 -21.62
CA CYS A 16 40.02 3.25 -20.39
C CYS A 16 40.74 1.89 -20.48
N ARG A 17 41.23 1.47 -21.66
CA ARG A 17 42.02 0.23 -21.82
C ARG A 17 43.53 0.44 -21.73
N SER A 18 44.01 1.67 -21.79
CA SER A 18 45.42 2.02 -21.56
C SER A 18 45.56 2.56 -20.13
N GLY A 19 46.08 1.75 -19.21
CA GLY A 19 46.18 2.07 -17.78
C GLY A 19 47.02 3.30 -17.44
N ALA A 20 46.44 4.50 -17.57
CA ALA A 20 46.96 5.75 -17.04
C ALA A 20 45.93 6.37 -16.08
N PRO A 21 46.35 6.91 -14.91
CA PRO A 21 45.42 7.47 -13.94
C PRO A 21 45.03 8.90 -14.38
N ASN A 22 43.90 9.04 -15.07
CA ASN A 22 43.29 10.33 -15.34
C ASN A 22 42.07 10.53 -14.42
N ASP A 23 42.30 11.10 -13.23
CA ASP A 23 41.27 11.43 -12.23
C ASP A 23 40.12 12.29 -12.80
N ILE A 24 40.40 13.09 -13.85
CA ILE A 24 39.42 13.98 -14.49
C ILE A 24 38.33 13.20 -15.24
N GLY A 25 38.67 12.05 -15.84
CA GLY A 25 37.71 11.22 -16.57
C GLY A 25 36.74 10.47 -15.63
N TYR A 26 37.25 10.01 -14.49
CA TYR A 26 36.44 9.38 -13.44
C TYR A 26 35.47 10.36 -12.80
N MET A 27 35.91 11.58 -12.47
CA MET A 27 35.05 12.62 -11.90
C MET A 27 33.87 12.99 -12.83
N GLN A 28 34.10 13.09 -14.15
CA GLN A 28 33.03 13.40 -15.10
C GLN A 28 31.98 12.27 -15.23
N CYS A 29 32.39 11.00 -15.14
CA CYS A 29 31.46 9.88 -15.16
C CYS A 29 30.61 9.77 -13.88
N GLU A 30 31.20 10.05 -12.71
CA GLU A 30 30.46 10.09 -11.44
C GLU A 30 29.45 11.24 -11.38
N ASP A 31 29.84 12.44 -11.84
CA ASP A 31 28.93 13.60 -11.91
C ASP A 31 27.74 13.35 -12.83
N MET A 32 27.93 12.65 -13.96
CA MET A 32 26.82 12.27 -14.84
C MET A 32 25.85 11.28 -14.16
N SER A 33 26.37 10.34 -13.37
CA SER A 33 25.55 9.38 -12.62
C SER A 33 24.75 10.08 -11.51
N GLU A 34 25.38 10.97 -10.76
CA GLU A 34 24.73 11.72 -9.67
C GLU A 34 23.71 12.74 -10.21
N MET A 35 23.98 13.37 -11.36
CA MET A 35 23.01 14.25 -11.99
C MET A 35 21.76 13.49 -12.48
N GLU A 36 21.92 12.27 -13.01
CA GLU A 36 20.78 11.44 -13.36
C GLU A 36 19.98 11.00 -12.12
N PHE A 37 20.64 10.77 -10.98
CA PHE A 37 19.94 10.55 -9.71
C PHE A 37 19.04 11.74 -9.35
N TYR A 38 19.56 12.97 -9.36
CA TYR A 38 18.77 14.17 -9.09
C TYR A 38 17.63 14.38 -10.09
N ASN A 39 17.87 14.12 -11.38
CA ASN A 39 16.82 14.19 -12.39
C ASN A 39 15.70 13.19 -12.13
N GLN A 40 16.02 11.97 -11.69
CA GLN A 40 15.00 10.97 -11.37
C GLN A 40 14.24 11.30 -10.10
N ALA A 41 14.92 11.83 -9.10
CA ALA A 41 14.28 12.31 -7.89
C ALA A 41 13.29 13.43 -8.25
N ALA A 42 13.67 14.36 -9.13
CA ALA A 42 12.81 15.44 -9.59
C ALA A 42 11.61 14.94 -10.41
N ARG A 43 11.84 13.96 -11.30
CA ARG A 43 10.74 13.28 -12.04
C ARG A 43 9.79 12.55 -11.10
N ALA A 44 10.28 12.04 -9.96
CA ALA A 44 9.43 11.41 -8.96
C ALA A 44 8.51 12.44 -8.30
N ILE A 45 9.03 13.63 -7.95
CA ILE A 45 8.22 14.74 -7.45
C ILE A 45 7.19 15.18 -8.50
N ASP A 46 7.59 15.35 -9.77
CA ASP A 46 6.66 15.69 -10.85
C ASP A 46 5.51 14.68 -10.99
N GLN A 47 5.81 13.38 -10.84
CA GLN A 47 4.81 12.31 -10.91
C GLN A 47 3.89 12.26 -9.68
N VAL A 48 4.42 12.62 -8.51
CA VAL A 48 3.62 12.77 -7.28
C VAL A 48 2.67 13.96 -7.42
N ASP A 49 3.17 15.10 -7.89
CA ASP A 49 2.38 16.32 -8.10
C ASP A 49 1.29 16.13 -9.17
N SER A 50 1.58 15.36 -10.21
CA SER A 50 0.60 14.96 -11.23
C SER A 50 -0.27 13.76 -10.82
N LYS A 51 -0.16 13.27 -9.57
CA LYS A 51 -0.96 12.19 -8.97
C LYS A 51 -0.92 10.86 -9.74
N HIS A 52 0.19 10.53 -10.41
CA HIS A 52 0.37 9.30 -11.22
C HIS A 52 0.70 8.03 -10.41
N GLY A 53 0.11 7.86 -9.22
CA GLY A 53 0.28 6.68 -8.35
C GLY A 53 0.90 7.02 -6.99
N SER A 54 1.14 5.99 -6.16
CA SER A 54 1.78 6.20 -4.85
C SER A 54 3.28 6.43 -5.01
N LEU A 55 3.88 7.22 -4.11
CA LEU A 55 5.30 7.52 -4.10
C LEU A 55 6.18 6.25 -4.21
N LYS A 56 5.85 5.20 -3.47
CA LYS A 56 6.58 3.91 -3.51
C LYS A 56 6.55 3.27 -4.90
N SER A 57 5.39 3.32 -5.58
CA SER A 57 5.24 2.78 -6.94
C SER A 57 6.02 3.61 -7.96
N ILE A 58 5.90 4.94 -7.88
CA ILE A 58 6.62 5.89 -8.73
C ILE A 58 8.14 5.68 -8.63
N VAL A 59 8.67 5.70 -7.41
CA VAL A 59 10.11 5.52 -7.15
C VAL A 59 10.60 4.16 -7.61
N PHE A 60 9.84 3.09 -7.36
CA PHE A 60 10.22 1.76 -7.83
C PHE A 60 10.31 1.69 -9.35
N ASN A 61 9.33 2.26 -10.06
CA ASN A 61 9.33 2.31 -11.52
C ASN A 61 10.50 3.15 -12.08
N LEU A 62 10.82 4.27 -11.45
CA LEU A 62 11.96 5.12 -11.86
C LEU A 62 13.30 4.45 -11.61
N ALA A 63 13.50 3.84 -10.44
CA ALA A 63 14.71 3.10 -10.11
C ALA A 63 14.97 1.92 -11.07
N THR A 64 13.91 1.30 -11.62
CA THR A 64 14.07 0.25 -12.65
C THR A 64 14.56 0.78 -14.00
N LYS A 65 14.26 2.05 -14.32
CA LYS A 65 14.69 2.70 -15.58
C LYS A 65 16.13 3.20 -15.56
N MET A 66 16.77 3.31 -14.39
CA MET A 66 18.20 3.69 -14.26
C MET A 66 19.16 2.82 -15.09
N LYS A 67 18.76 1.59 -15.45
CA LYS A 67 19.63 0.62 -16.13
C LYS A 67 19.44 0.50 -17.64
N THR A 68 18.38 1.07 -18.25
CA THR A 68 18.18 0.93 -19.70
C THR A 68 19.12 1.80 -20.55
N SER A 69 19.86 2.72 -19.91
CA SER A 69 20.79 3.64 -20.57
C SER A 69 22.21 3.08 -20.73
N SER A 70 22.57 2.02 -19.99
CA SER A 70 23.84 1.31 -20.14
C SER A 70 23.58 -0.06 -20.79
N LYS A 71 24.00 -0.22 -22.05
CA LYS A 71 23.98 -1.51 -22.75
C LYS A 71 24.99 -2.47 -22.08
N GLN A 72 24.61 -3.11 -20.99
CA GLN A 72 25.14 -4.39 -20.52
C GLN A 72 24.22 -4.94 -19.42
N ALA A 73 23.22 -5.71 -19.85
CA ALA A 73 22.39 -6.50 -18.94
C ALA A 73 23.21 -7.70 -18.43
N GLN A 74 23.93 -7.52 -17.33
CA GLN A 74 24.40 -8.66 -16.54
C GLN A 74 23.32 -9.05 -15.52
N ASN A 75 22.67 -10.19 -15.78
CA ASN A 75 21.77 -10.85 -14.84
C ASN A 75 22.61 -11.47 -13.71
N GLY A 76 22.76 -10.76 -12.59
CA GLY A 76 23.48 -11.23 -11.40
C GLY A 76 22.87 -10.72 -10.09
N SER A 77 23.08 -11.44 -8.99
CA SER A 77 22.58 -11.10 -7.64
C SER A 77 23.04 -9.71 -7.16
N ALA A 78 24.28 -9.33 -7.49
CA ALA A 78 24.86 -8.02 -7.18
C ALA A 78 24.12 -6.86 -7.88
N ALA A 79 23.69 -7.06 -9.13
CA ALA A 79 22.91 -6.06 -9.87
C ALA A 79 21.54 -5.82 -9.22
N LYS A 80 20.90 -6.86 -8.68
CA LYS A 80 19.62 -6.76 -7.97
C LYS A 80 19.79 -6.06 -6.61
N ALA A 81 20.85 -6.36 -5.87
CA ALA A 81 21.16 -5.69 -4.60
C ALA A 81 21.41 -4.19 -4.78
N ARG A 82 22.18 -3.80 -5.80
CA ARG A 82 22.43 -2.39 -6.14
C ARG A 82 21.15 -1.64 -6.52
N GLN A 83 20.26 -2.26 -7.31
CA GLN A 83 18.95 -1.69 -7.66
C GLN A 83 18.06 -1.42 -6.44
N VAL A 84 18.07 -2.32 -5.47
CA VAL A 84 17.32 -2.14 -4.21
C VAL A 84 17.94 -1.00 -3.39
N SER A 85 19.27 -0.87 -3.39
CA SER A 85 19.97 0.23 -2.72
C SER A 85 19.64 1.60 -3.34
N ASP A 86 19.73 1.71 -4.67
CA ASP A 86 19.46 2.97 -5.39
C ASP A 86 17.99 3.38 -5.26
N GLY A 87 17.06 2.41 -5.30
CA GLY A 87 15.64 2.66 -5.05
C GLY A 87 15.34 3.12 -3.62
N LYS A 88 16.06 2.59 -2.61
CA LYS A 88 15.95 3.06 -1.22
C LYS A 88 16.50 4.48 -1.06
N ARG A 89 17.65 4.79 -1.68
CA ARG A 89 18.23 6.14 -1.69
C ARG A 89 17.28 7.14 -2.32
N LEU A 90 16.73 6.80 -3.49
CA LEU A 90 15.76 7.63 -4.22
C LEU A 90 14.49 7.86 -3.39
N LEU A 91 13.93 6.80 -2.79
CA LEU A 91 12.74 6.91 -1.94
C LEU A 91 13.00 7.83 -0.76
N ARG A 92 14.16 7.71 -0.11
CA ARG A 92 14.53 8.53 1.04
C ARG A 92 14.63 10.01 0.68
N VAL A 93 15.40 10.36 -0.36
CA VAL A 93 15.59 11.78 -0.74
C VAL A 93 14.28 12.42 -1.17
N VAL A 94 13.48 11.72 -2.00
CA VAL A 94 12.17 12.23 -2.42
C VAL A 94 11.23 12.34 -1.22
N ALA A 95 11.23 11.35 -0.31
CA ALA A 95 10.44 11.41 0.91
C ALA A 95 10.81 12.61 1.79
N GLU A 96 12.10 12.77 2.13
CA GLU A 96 12.55 13.88 2.98
C GLU A 96 12.29 15.23 2.30
N THR A 97 12.53 15.36 0.99
CA THR A 97 12.21 16.59 0.23
C THR A 97 10.72 16.94 0.31
N LEU A 98 9.85 15.95 0.09
CA LEU A 98 8.39 16.15 0.16
C LEU A 98 7.94 16.49 1.60
N ARG A 99 8.61 15.94 2.62
CA ARG A 99 8.35 16.25 4.03
C ARG A 99 8.64 17.72 4.35
N TYR A 100 9.71 18.28 3.82
CA TYR A 100 10.11 19.68 4.02
C TYR A 100 9.60 20.61 2.91
N ARG A 101 8.73 20.15 2.01
CA ARG A 101 8.35 20.92 0.81
C ARG A 101 7.83 22.31 1.14
N GLN A 102 6.87 22.43 2.06
CA GLN A 102 6.28 23.73 2.42
C GLN A 102 7.34 24.70 2.95
N VAL A 103 8.27 24.21 3.79
CA VAL A 103 9.39 24.99 4.29
C VAL A 103 10.26 25.49 3.14
N ILE A 104 10.64 24.57 2.23
CA ILE A 104 11.50 24.88 1.09
C ILE A 104 10.80 25.88 0.16
N GLU A 105 9.51 25.71 -0.10
CA GLU A 105 8.72 26.62 -0.94
C GLU A 105 8.61 28.01 -0.31
N SER A 106 8.39 28.13 1.00
CA SER A 106 8.42 29.42 1.70
C SER A 106 9.80 30.10 1.61
N ILE A 107 10.89 29.32 1.71
CA ILE A 107 12.24 29.85 1.52
C ILE A 107 12.44 30.32 0.07
N LEU A 108 12.00 29.54 -0.92
CA LEU A 108 12.13 29.86 -2.34
C LEU A 108 11.25 31.03 -2.78
N GLN A 109 10.18 31.36 -2.06
CA GLN A 109 9.41 32.58 -2.28
C GLN A 109 10.19 33.84 -1.91
N ALA A 110 11.05 33.77 -0.90
CA ALA A 110 11.92 34.88 -0.49
C ALA A 110 13.27 34.89 -1.22
N VAL A 111 13.78 33.72 -1.59
CA VAL A 111 15.04 33.53 -2.31
C VAL A 111 14.76 32.90 -3.67
N ASP A 112 14.53 33.75 -4.67
CA ASP A 112 14.14 33.31 -6.02
C ASP A 112 15.33 32.77 -6.83
N VAL A 113 15.72 31.54 -6.49
CA VAL A 113 16.81 30.81 -7.16
C VAL A 113 16.47 30.53 -8.63
N LEU A 114 15.20 30.20 -8.93
CA LEU A 114 14.78 29.78 -10.27
C LEU A 114 14.98 30.90 -11.29
N ASN A 115 14.52 32.13 -10.98
CA ASN A 115 14.67 33.24 -11.91
C ASN A 115 16.11 33.76 -11.94
N SER A 116 16.77 33.82 -10.77
CA SER A 116 18.18 34.24 -10.65
C SER A 116 19.13 33.33 -11.45
N GLU A 117 18.83 32.04 -11.52
CA GLU A 117 19.62 31.02 -12.22
C GLU A 117 18.91 30.47 -13.47
N SER A 118 18.07 31.29 -14.12
CA SER A 118 17.26 30.88 -15.28
C SER A 118 18.06 30.38 -16.49
N LYS A 119 19.35 30.76 -16.59
CA LYS A 119 20.28 30.23 -17.60
C LYS A 119 20.72 28.78 -17.32
N ILE A 120 20.65 28.34 -16.06
CA ILE A 120 21.08 27.01 -15.61
C ILE A 120 19.89 26.07 -15.50
N PHE A 121 18.76 26.52 -14.93
CA PHE A 121 17.57 25.69 -14.70
C PHE A 121 16.47 25.86 -15.76
N GLY A 122 16.53 26.91 -16.59
CA GLY A 122 15.48 27.26 -17.54
C GLY A 122 14.47 28.27 -16.98
N LYS A 123 13.68 28.91 -17.85
CA LYS A 123 12.65 29.89 -17.45
C LYS A 123 11.41 29.19 -16.88
N SER A 124 10.77 29.84 -15.89
CA SER A 124 9.43 29.50 -15.40
C SER A 124 8.41 29.36 -16.55
N SER A 125 7.55 28.34 -16.47
CA SER A 125 6.51 28.04 -17.45
C SER A 125 5.38 29.08 -17.55
N SER A 126 5.43 30.18 -16.78
CA SER A 126 4.37 31.21 -16.78
C SER A 126 4.46 32.24 -17.93
N SER A 127 5.50 32.20 -18.79
CA SER A 127 5.68 33.20 -19.87
C SER A 127 5.74 32.64 -21.29
N GLN A 128 5.21 31.44 -21.55
CA GLN A 128 5.07 30.95 -22.93
C GLN A 128 3.71 31.37 -23.51
N SER A 129 3.74 32.16 -24.57
CA SER A 129 2.58 32.60 -25.35
C SER A 129 1.81 31.40 -25.93
N LYS A 130 0.49 31.55 -26.01
CA LYS A 130 -0.53 30.54 -26.40
C LYS A 130 -0.43 30.01 -27.85
N THR A 131 0.69 30.15 -28.55
CA THR A 131 0.78 29.92 -30.00
C THR A 131 1.78 28.83 -30.40
N ALA A 132 1.76 27.68 -29.72
CA ALA A 132 2.47 26.48 -30.18
C ALA A 132 1.82 25.19 -29.62
N ILE A 133 0.59 24.89 -30.06
CA ILE A 133 -0.20 23.72 -29.64
C ILE A 133 0.13 22.44 -30.44
N SER A 134 1.11 22.45 -31.35
CA SER A 134 1.46 21.27 -32.17
C SER A 134 2.91 20.83 -32.00
N LYS A 135 3.27 20.24 -30.84
CA LYS A 135 4.46 19.37 -30.64
C LYS A 135 4.46 18.73 -29.24
N GLN A 136 3.39 18.04 -28.87
CA GLN A 136 3.13 17.60 -27.49
C GLN A 136 3.38 16.11 -27.22
N ALA A 137 4.40 15.50 -27.85
CA ALA A 137 4.70 14.07 -27.70
C ALA A 137 6.04 13.73 -27.00
N ASN A 138 6.87 14.71 -26.61
CA ASN A 138 8.25 14.46 -26.13
C ASN A 138 8.59 15.04 -24.72
N ARG A 139 7.59 15.42 -23.91
CA ARG A 139 7.82 15.96 -22.54
C ARG A 139 8.29 14.93 -21.50
N SER A 140 8.44 13.64 -21.84
CA SER A 140 8.69 12.56 -20.88
C SER A 140 10.15 12.34 -20.47
N GLN A 141 11.11 13.13 -20.99
CA GLN A 141 12.54 12.91 -20.73
C GLN A 141 13.18 13.87 -19.71
N HIS A 142 12.66 15.08 -19.47
CA HIS A 142 13.29 16.05 -18.55
C HIS A 142 12.35 16.47 -17.39
N PRO A 143 12.82 16.50 -16.13
CA PRO A 143 12.01 16.96 -15.00
C PRO A 143 11.73 18.46 -15.07
N GLN A 144 10.72 18.92 -14.32
CA GLN A 144 10.49 20.36 -14.14
C GLN A 144 11.63 20.99 -13.33
N ALA A 145 12.01 22.21 -13.72
CA ALA A 145 13.04 23.00 -13.05
C ALA A 145 12.74 23.20 -11.56
N GLN A 146 11.48 23.46 -11.22
CA GLN A 146 11.01 23.64 -9.84
C GLN A 146 11.29 22.39 -8.99
N SER A 147 10.92 21.20 -9.49
CA SER A 147 11.13 19.93 -8.80
C SER A 147 12.60 19.60 -8.59
N LEU A 148 13.46 19.99 -9.54
CA LEU A 148 14.90 19.83 -9.40
C LEU A 148 15.48 20.77 -8.33
N ILE A 149 15.07 22.04 -8.30
CA ILE A 149 15.50 23.00 -7.28
C ILE A 149 15.04 22.57 -5.90
N LEU A 150 13.80 22.09 -5.75
CA LEU A 150 13.27 21.58 -4.47
C LEU A 150 14.20 20.53 -3.84
N ILE A 151 14.68 19.58 -4.65
CA ILE A 151 15.55 18.49 -4.17
C ILE A 151 16.95 18.97 -3.86
N LEU A 152 17.51 19.84 -4.71
CA LEU A 152 18.86 20.36 -4.49
C LEU A 152 18.92 21.27 -3.27
N VAL A 153 17.90 22.11 -3.07
CA VAL A 153 17.78 22.94 -1.86
C VAL A 153 17.54 22.07 -0.63
N HIS A 154 16.74 21.00 -0.76
CA HIS A 154 16.60 20.03 0.32
C HIS A 154 17.94 19.46 0.75
N ASP A 155 18.70 18.91 -0.19
CA ASP A 155 20.01 18.32 0.11
C ASP A 155 21.00 19.37 0.62
N HIS A 156 20.92 20.61 0.16
CA HIS A 156 21.77 21.70 0.65
C HIS A 156 21.48 22.13 2.09
N LEU A 157 20.20 22.17 2.48
CA LEU A 157 19.78 22.72 3.78
C LEU A 157 19.56 21.65 4.87
N PHE A 158 19.09 20.45 4.51
CA PHE A 158 18.63 19.45 5.47
C PHE A 158 19.45 18.15 5.44
N SER A 159 20.16 17.85 4.35
CA SER A 159 21.01 16.66 4.29
C SER A 159 22.37 16.92 4.94
N SER A 160 22.77 16.04 5.86
CA SER A 160 24.11 16.06 6.49
C SER A 160 25.26 15.95 5.47
N ARG A 161 25.00 15.36 4.29
CA ARG A 161 26.01 15.17 3.24
C ARG A 161 26.02 16.29 2.20
N GLY A 162 25.03 17.19 2.21
CA GLY A 162 24.89 18.20 1.16
C GLY A 162 24.52 17.62 -0.20
N ILE A 163 24.64 18.47 -1.24
CA ILE A 163 24.48 18.06 -2.64
C ILE A 163 25.61 17.09 -3.02
N SER A 164 25.26 15.94 -3.63
CA SER A 164 26.20 14.86 -3.98
C SER A 164 27.01 15.12 -5.26
N LEU A 165 26.67 16.15 -6.04
CA LEU A 165 27.42 16.58 -7.23
C LEU A 165 28.79 17.15 -6.86
N SER A 166 29.77 17.06 -7.76
CA SER A 166 31.09 17.70 -7.60
C SER A 166 30.97 19.20 -7.35
N LYS A 167 31.91 19.76 -6.56
CA LYS A 167 32.00 21.20 -6.26
C LYS A 167 32.16 22.08 -7.50
N ILE A 168 32.65 21.51 -8.61
CA ILE A 168 32.85 22.24 -9.87
C ILE A 168 31.58 22.20 -10.73
N HIS A 169 30.59 21.38 -10.37
CA HIS A 169 29.37 21.18 -11.15
C HIS A 169 28.48 22.43 -11.14
N LYS A 170 28.12 22.93 -12.33
CA LYS A 170 27.40 24.21 -12.52
C LYS A 170 26.08 24.30 -11.74
N ILE A 171 25.33 23.21 -11.66
CA ILE A 171 24.05 23.15 -10.94
C ILE A 171 24.25 23.28 -9.43
N ARG A 172 25.29 22.63 -8.88
CA ARG A 172 25.64 22.76 -7.45
C ARG A 172 26.09 24.18 -7.14
N LEU A 173 26.98 24.73 -7.96
CA LEU A 173 27.45 26.12 -7.84
C LEU A 173 26.30 27.14 -7.94
N ALA A 174 25.24 26.84 -8.69
CA ALA A 174 24.04 27.67 -8.74
C ALA A 174 23.36 27.76 -7.37
N ILE A 175 23.13 26.62 -6.70
CA ILE A 175 22.52 26.61 -5.37
C ILE A 175 23.46 27.20 -4.32
N GLU A 176 24.75 26.86 -4.38
CA GLU A 176 25.74 27.32 -3.40
C GLU A 176 25.96 28.85 -3.45
N ARG A 177 25.78 29.50 -4.62
CA ARG A 177 25.79 30.97 -4.74
C ARG A 177 24.71 31.65 -3.91
N HIS A 178 23.58 30.97 -3.65
CA HIS A 178 22.48 31.47 -2.81
C HIS A 178 22.53 30.90 -1.38
N SER A 179 23.59 30.19 -1.00
CA SER A 179 23.68 29.46 0.27
C SER A 179 23.47 30.34 1.51
N SER A 180 24.09 31.52 1.56
CA SER A 180 23.94 32.46 2.68
C SER A 180 22.50 32.96 2.81
N ALA A 181 21.86 33.31 1.69
CA ALA A 181 20.48 33.76 1.66
C ALA A 181 19.50 32.66 2.06
N LEU A 182 19.66 31.44 1.52
CA LEU A 182 18.82 30.28 1.86
C LEU A 182 18.91 29.92 3.35
N LYS A 183 20.13 29.91 3.92
CA LYS A 183 20.33 29.64 5.35
C LYS A 183 19.78 30.76 6.23
N ALA A 184 19.99 32.02 5.86
CA ALA A 184 19.44 33.15 6.59
C ALA A 184 17.91 33.11 6.62
N GLU A 185 17.28 32.76 5.50
CA GLU A 185 15.81 32.67 5.43
C GLU A 185 15.26 31.50 6.24
N LEU A 186 15.92 30.34 6.22
CA LEU A 186 15.58 29.23 7.10
C LEU A 186 15.64 29.65 8.58
N SER A 187 16.71 30.35 9.00
CA SER A 187 16.84 30.86 10.37
C SER A 187 15.73 31.87 10.72
N ARG A 188 15.39 32.79 9.81
CA ARG A 188 14.27 33.72 10.02
C ARG A 188 12.94 32.99 10.14
N LEU A 189 12.73 31.94 9.36
CA LEU A 189 11.50 31.15 9.41
C LEU A 189 11.40 30.39 10.73
N MET A 190 12.50 29.85 11.25
CA MET A 190 12.57 29.24 12.59
C MET A 190 12.22 30.22 13.70
N VAL A 191 12.79 31.44 13.66
CA VAL A 191 12.49 32.50 14.63
C VAL A 191 11.03 32.94 14.55
N ARG A 192 10.50 33.15 13.34
CA ARG A 192 9.09 33.54 13.12
C ARG A 192 8.10 32.51 13.68
N GLN A 193 8.46 31.24 13.60
CA GLN A 193 7.64 30.12 14.08
C GLN A 193 7.94 29.74 15.54
N GLY A 194 8.89 30.42 16.19
CA GLY A 194 9.25 30.16 17.59
C GLY A 194 9.85 28.77 17.85
N VAL A 195 10.47 28.15 16.85
CA VAL A 195 11.05 26.79 16.99
C VAL A 195 12.57 26.82 17.05
N SER A 196 13.15 25.93 17.86
CA SER A 196 14.59 25.77 18.02
C SER A 196 15.19 24.70 17.10
N GLN A 197 14.38 23.73 16.64
CA GLN A 197 14.81 22.70 15.70
C GLN A 197 14.01 22.75 14.39
N VAL A 198 14.69 22.41 13.30
CA VAL A 198 14.11 22.40 11.95
C VAL A 198 13.03 21.31 11.79
N SER A 199 13.11 20.22 12.56
CA SER A 199 12.05 19.19 12.63
C SER A 199 10.69 19.77 13.03
N ASP A 200 10.70 20.75 13.92
CA ASP A 200 9.51 21.28 14.59
C ASP A 200 8.81 22.34 13.72
N LEU A 201 9.53 22.85 12.71
CA LEU A 201 9.01 23.80 11.71
C LEU A 201 7.84 23.20 10.92
N ILE A 202 7.89 21.89 10.65
CA ILE A 202 6.83 21.17 9.94
C ILE A 202 5.54 21.19 10.75
N ASP A 203 5.63 20.97 12.06
CA ASP A 203 4.48 20.93 12.95
C ASP A 203 3.93 22.33 13.26
N SER A 204 4.77 23.37 13.20
CA SER A 204 4.32 24.77 13.32
C SER A 204 3.58 25.26 12.07
N LEU A 205 4.11 25.01 10.87
CA LEU A 205 3.48 25.46 9.62
C LEU A 205 2.15 24.75 9.32
N LYS A 206 1.99 23.50 9.78
CA LYS A 206 0.70 22.80 9.73
C LYS A 206 -0.37 23.51 10.58
N ARG A 207 0.01 24.07 11.73
CA ARG A 207 -0.89 24.79 12.65
C ARG A 207 -1.23 26.21 12.17
N ALA A 208 -0.32 26.89 11.47
CA ALA A 208 -0.53 28.25 10.98
C ALA A 208 -1.44 28.36 9.74
N GLY A 209 -1.79 27.23 9.10
CA GLY A 209 -2.64 27.19 7.91
C GLY A 209 -4.13 26.95 8.18
N SER A 210 -4.58 27.02 9.45
CA SER A 210 -5.93 26.66 9.91
C SER A 210 -6.65 27.80 10.63
N ASP A 211 -6.67 29.01 10.05
CA ASP A 211 -7.50 30.13 10.54
C ASP A 211 -8.99 30.01 10.14
N SER A 212 -9.51 28.78 10.06
CA SER A 212 -10.95 28.50 10.03
C SER A 212 -11.32 27.73 11.31
N PRO A 213 -12.29 28.17 12.13
CA PRO A 213 -12.52 27.62 13.47
C PRO A 213 -12.96 26.15 13.56
N ASP A 214 -13.17 25.44 12.46
CA ASP A 214 -13.91 24.16 12.45
C ASP A 214 -13.20 22.96 11.78
N GLU A 215 -11.89 23.00 11.50
CA GLU A 215 -11.17 21.83 10.94
C GLU A 215 -10.03 21.35 11.83
N GLU A 216 -10.31 20.29 12.59
CA GLU A 216 -9.40 19.55 13.45
C GLU A 216 -8.30 18.86 12.60
N SER A 217 -7.24 19.60 12.31
CA SER A 217 -6.09 19.08 11.55
C SER A 217 -5.35 18.00 12.35
N SER A 218 -5.38 16.77 11.84
CA SER A 218 -4.80 15.58 12.48
C SER A 218 -3.27 15.72 12.69
N PRO A 219 -2.75 15.74 13.94
CA PRO A 219 -1.32 15.80 14.21
C PRO A 219 -0.63 14.51 13.74
N THR A 220 0.50 14.67 13.06
CA THR A 220 1.40 13.57 12.70
C THR A 220 1.95 12.93 13.98
N ILE A 221 1.51 11.71 14.31
CA ILE A 221 1.96 11.01 15.52
C ILE A 221 3.37 10.47 15.28
N VAL A 222 4.35 11.22 15.76
CA VAL A 222 5.79 10.90 15.63
C VAL A 222 6.15 9.56 16.32
N ASN A 223 5.25 8.99 17.14
CA ASN A 223 5.52 7.83 18.00
C ASN A 223 4.44 6.73 18.00
N ALA A 224 3.64 6.59 16.94
CA ALA A 224 2.62 5.53 16.88
C ALA A 224 3.27 4.12 16.92
N PRO A 225 2.69 3.15 17.66
CA PRO A 225 3.21 1.79 17.74
C PRO A 225 3.14 1.09 16.38
N ARG A 226 4.00 0.09 16.20
CA ARG A 226 3.93 -0.86 15.09
C ARG A 226 2.99 -1.99 15.45
N TRP A 227 1.79 -1.95 14.90
CA TRP A 227 0.82 -3.03 15.00
C TRP A 227 1.26 -4.25 14.18
N MET A 228 1.34 -5.40 14.86
CA MET A 228 1.75 -6.70 14.34
C MET A 228 0.65 -7.71 14.61
N ARG A 229 0.00 -8.19 13.55
CA ARG A 229 -0.98 -9.26 13.62
C ARG A 229 -0.26 -10.60 13.67
N VAL A 230 -0.57 -11.43 14.64
CA VAL A 230 -0.14 -12.82 14.70
C VAL A 230 -0.94 -13.63 13.67
N ASN A 231 -0.24 -14.36 12.82
CA ASN A 231 -0.84 -15.20 11.79
C ASN A 231 -1.22 -16.57 12.38
N THR A 232 -2.45 -16.69 12.87
CA THR A 232 -2.98 -17.90 13.53
C THR A 232 -3.01 -19.16 12.65
N ILE A 233 -2.81 -19.02 11.33
CA ILE A 233 -2.62 -20.16 10.43
C ILE A 233 -1.25 -20.84 10.65
N LYS A 234 -0.24 -20.06 11.08
CA LYS A 234 1.15 -20.51 11.26
C LYS A 234 1.62 -20.50 12.71
N TRP A 235 1.00 -19.69 13.56
CA TRP A 235 1.53 -19.37 14.88
C TRP A 235 0.43 -19.00 15.86
N SER A 236 0.43 -19.56 17.06
CA SER A 236 -0.50 -19.13 18.12
C SER A 236 -0.04 -17.79 18.71
N LEU A 237 -0.95 -17.10 19.40
CA LEU A 237 -0.62 -15.89 20.14
C LEU A 237 0.34 -16.21 21.30
N GLU A 238 0.11 -17.32 21.99
CA GLU A 238 0.92 -17.80 23.10
C GLU A 238 2.37 -18.06 22.64
N ASP A 239 2.56 -18.73 21.51
CA ASP A 239 3.89 -18.97 20.95
C ASP A 239 4.56 -17.67 20.51
N ALA A 240 3.77 -16.70 20.03
CA ALA A 240 4.27 -15.38 19.64
C ALA A 240 4.81 -14.59 20.83
N LYS A 241 4.05 -14.58 21.93
CA LYS A 241 4.43 -13.94 23.19
C LYS A 241 5.63 -14.63 23.82
N GLY A 242 5.62 -15.96 23.87
CA GLY A 242 6.75 -16.76 24.36
C GLY A 242 8.04 -16.46 23.60
N TRP A 243 7.99 -16.41 22.26
CA TRP A 243 9.16 -16.07 21.45
C TRP A 243 9.69 -14.65 21.70
N LEU A 244 8.80 -13.67 21.91
CA LEU A 244 9.21 -12.31 22.25
C LEU A 244 9.91 -12.28 23.61
N VAL A 245 9.36 -12.97 24.61
CA VAL A 245 9.95 -13.10 25.95
C VAL A 245 11.32 -13.78 25.89
N ASP A 246 11.43 -14.90 25.17
CA ASP A 246 12.69 -15.61 24.97
C ASP A 246 13.75 -14.75 24.23
N ALA A 247 13.30 -13.83 23.38
CA ALA A 247 14.14 -12.84 22.70
C ALA A 247 14.49 -11.63 23.58
N GLY A 248 14.15 -11.65 24.87
CA GLY A 248 14.45 -10.61 25.84
C GLY A 248 13.45 -9.44 25.86
N TRP A 249 12.25 -9.63 25.32
CA TRP A 249 11.21 -8.61 25.35
C TRP A 249 10.32 -8.76 26.59
N THR A 250 9.85 -7.64 27.12
CA THR A 250 8.96 -7.61 28.28
C THR A 250 7.55 -7.20 27.85
N GLU A 251 6.55 -7.98 28.27
CA GLU A 251 5.14 -7.63 28.06
C GLU A 251 4.76 -6.46 28.98
N THR A 252 4.06 -5.47 28.43
CA THR A 252 3.60 -4.28 29.15
C THR A 252 2.20 -3.87 28.70
N SER A 253 1.62 -2.85 29.34
CA SER A 253 0.38 -2.24 28.88
C SER A 253 0.62 -1.30 27.70
N LEU A 254 -0.42 -1.11 26.88
CA LEU A 254 -0.36 -0.21 25.72
C LEU A 254 -0.03 1.24 26.13
N ASP A 255 -0.51 1.68 27.30
CA ASP A 255 -0.25 3.02 27.84
C ASP A 255 1.23 3.24 28.18
N VAL A 256 1.92 2.21 28.68
CA VAL A 256 3.35 2.28 29.00
C VAL A 256 4.17 2.31 27.71
N LEU A 257 3.87 1.42 26.77
CA LEU A 257 4.57 1.34 25.48
C LEU A 257 4.56 2.68 24.72
N THR A 258 3.45 3.42 24.81
CA THR A 258 3.27 4.67 24.07
C THR A 258 3.88 5.90 24.74
N LYS A 259 3.93 5.93 26.09
CA LYS A 259 4.59 7.01 26.84
C LYS A 259 6.12 6.94 26.76
N ASP A 260 6.71 5.75 26.84
CA ASP A 260 8.17 5.57 26.81
C ASP A 260 8.80 5.88 25.44
N THR A 261 8.01 5.93 24.37
CA THR A 261 8.51 6.31 23.04
C THR A 261 8.92 7.80 22.98
N SER A 262 8.52 8.61 23.98
CA SER A 262 8.76 10.06 24.01
C SER A 262 9.95 10.54 24.85
N SER A 263 10.50 9.73 25.77
CA SER A 263 11.31 10.26 26.88
C SER A 263 12.68 9.63 27.15
N THR A 264 13.13 8.59 26.42
CA THR A 264 14.42 7.92 26.76
C THR A 264 15.57 8.22 25.80
N THR A 265 16.55 8.96 26.33
CA THR A 265 17.85 9.34 25.77
C THR A 265 18.95 8.29 26.02
N SER A 266 18.59 7.08 26.46
CA SER A 266 19.52 5.97 26.75
C SER A 266 19.59 4.98 25.59
N SER A 267 20.80 4.53 25.28
CA SER A 267 21.16 3.70 24.12
C SER A 267 20.66 2.25 24.17
N ASP A 268 19.98 1.85 25.25
CA ASP A 268 19.42 0.51 25.38
C ASP A 268 18.01 0.50 24.79
N GLN A 269 17.84 -0.18 23.66
CA GLN A 269 16.52 -0.41 23.08
C GLN A 269 15.71 -1.23 24.08
N LEU A 270 14.88 -0.57 24.87
CA LEU A 270 13.91 -1.24 25.72
C LEU A 270 12.98 -2.07 24.83
N LEU A 271 13.10 -3.39 24.93
CA LEU A 271 12.35 -4.37 24.16
C LEU A 271 11.00 -4.61 24.84
N TYR A 272 10.01 -3.77 24.56
CA TYR A 272 8.65 -3.95 25.10
C TYR A 272 7.67 -4.37 24.02
N PHE A 273 6.62 -5.09 24.41
CA PHE A 273 5.46 -5.33 23.56
C PHE A 273 4.17 -5.29 24.39
N ALA A 274 3.04 -5.00 23.74
CA ALA A 274 1.73 -4.99 24.39
C ALA A 274 0.70 -5.69 23.49
N GLU A 275 -0.29 -6.36 24.09
CA GLU A 275 -1.42 -6.91 23.36
C GLU A 275 -2.52 -5.85 23.17
N ASP A 276 -3.24 -5.88 22.06
CA ASP A 276 -4.40 -5.00 21.87
C ASP A 276 -5.61 -5.46 22.70
N ASN A 277 -6.34 -4.49 23.25
CA ASN A 277 -7.53 -4.77 24.06
C ASN A 277 -8.77 -5.16 23.25
N HIS A 278 -8.81 -4.89 21.94
CA HIS A 278 -10.02 -5.03 21.13
C HIS A 278 -9.90 -6.18 20.12
N ILE A 279 -8.74 -6.30 19.47
CA ILE A 279 -8.50 -7.25 18.39
C ILE A 279 -7.63 -8.37 18.92
N ALA A 280 -8.22 -9.56 19.05
CA ALA A 280 -7.48 -10.76 19.39
C ALA A 280 -6.32 -11.00 18.40
N ASN A 281 -5.20 -11.53 18.91
CA ASN A 281 -4.01 -11.85 18.13
C ASN A 281 -3.29 -10.63 17.52
N LEU A 282 -3.45 -9.44 18.09
CA LEU A 282 -2.78 -8.22 17.66
C LEU A 282 -1.82 -7.71 18.76
N ILE A 283 -0.58 -7.45 18.37
CA ILE A 283 0.49 -7.01 19.27
C ILE A 283 1.01 -5.64 18.80
N ALA A 284 1.23 -4.71 19.72
CA ALA A 284 1.93 -3.46 19.52
C ALA A 284 3.43 -3.62 19.84
N LEU A 285 4.27 -3.16 18.93
CA LEU A 285 5.72 -3.01 19.13
C LEU A 285 6.12 -1.53 19.07
N PRO A 286 7.24 -1.10 19.68
CA PRO A 286 7.72 0.26 19.57
C PRO A 286 7.99 0.71 18.12
N SER A 287 7.78 2.01 17.84
CA SER A 287 7.91 2.60 16.50
C SER A 287 9.30 2.41 15.86
N LYS A 288 10.36 2.34 16.70
CA LYS A 288 11.77 2.22 16.30
C LYS A 288 12.18 0.80 15.89
N VAL A 289 11.34 -0.21 16.13
CA VAL A 289 11.65 -1.62 15.84
C VAL A 289 11.86 -1.83 14.34
N GLN A 290 12.97 -2.49 13.98
CA GLN A 290 13.27 -2.85 12.60
C GLN A 290 12.67 -4.21 12.27
N LEU A 291 11.44 -4.22 11.75
CA LEU A 291 10.70 -5.45 11.43
C LEU A 291 11.49 -6.44 10.56
N ALA A 292 12.30 -5.94 9.62
CA ALA A 292 13.12 -6.77 8.74
C ALA A 292 14.20 -7.60 9.48
N LYS A 293 14.48 -7.30 10.75
CA LYS A 293 15.38 -8.08 11.61
C LYS A 293 14.66 -9.14 12.43
N LEU A 294 13.32 -9.16 12.43
CA LEU A 294 12.53 -10.13 13.19
C LEU A 294 12.26 -11.37 12.31
N PRO A 295 12.82 -12.55 12.62
CA PRO A 295 12.54 -13.76 11.85
C PRO A 295 11.05 -14.08 11.69
N PRO A 296 10.19 -13.95 12.73
CA PRO A 296 8.75 -14.17 12.58
C PRO A 296 8.06 -13.22 11.58
N TYR A 297 8.62 -12.03 11.34
CA TYR A 297 8.10 -11.14 10.30
C TYR A 297 8.48 -11.61 8.89
N LEU A 298 9.70 -12.12 8.72
CA LEU A 298 10.21 -12.59 7.42
C LEU A 298 9.54 -13.89 6.96
N ASP A 299 9.21 -14.78 7.89
CA ASP A 299 8.57 -16.07 7.59
C ASP A 299 7.02 -15.99 7.57
N GLY A 300 6.45 -14.82 7.86
CA GLY A 300 5.02 -14.53 7.80
C GLY A 300 4.22 -15.04 9.01
N ARG A 301 4.88 -15.37 10.13
CA ARG A 301 4.21 -15.60 11.42
C ARG A 301 3.69 -14.30 12.05
N LEU A 302 4.37 -13.18 11.83
CA LEU A 302 3.91 -11.83 12.14
C LEU A 302 3.67 -11.03 10.86
N ILE A 303 2.54 -10.34 10.82
CA ILE A 303 2.12 -9.52 9.67
C ILE A 303 1.95 -8.09 10.15
N ALA A 304 2.70 -7.15 9.55
CA ALA A 304 2.53 -5.73 9.85
C ALA A 304 1.19 -5.24 9.28
N GLN A 305 0.28 -4.88 10.17
CA GLN A 305 -1.07 -4.45 9.82
C GLN A 305 -1.57 -3.52 10.91
N ASP A 306 -1.93 -2.29 10.51
CA ASP A 306 -2.53 -1.33 11.42
C ASP A 306 -3.79 -1.89 12.08
N LYS A 307 -4.00 -1.60 13.38
CA LYS A 307 -5.16 -2.05 14.14
C LYS A 307 -6.48 -1.67 13.46
N ALA A 308 -6.61 -0.44 12.94
CA ALA A 308 -7.82 -0.04 12.25
C ALA A 308 -8.07 -0.88 10.98
N SER A 309 -7.01 -1.26 10.26
CA SER A 309 -7.11 -2.14 9.09
C SER A 309 -7.47 -3.59 9.45
N CYS A 310 -7.44 -3.99 10.71
CA CYS A 310 -7.87 -5.31 11.16
C CYS A 310 -9.39 -5.36 11.45
N MET A 311 -10.00 -4.20 11.71
CA MET A 311 -11.37 -4.10 12.21
C MET A 311 -12.46 -4.57 11.25
N PRO A 312 -12.40 -4.34 9.92
CA PRO A 312 -13.46 -4.80 9.02
C PRO A 312 -13.67 -6.31 9.08
N ALA A 313 -12.59 -7.09 9.15
CA ALA A 313 -12.67 -8.54 9.25
C ALA A 313 -13.22 -8.99 10.61
N GLN A 314 -12.87 -8.30 11.70
CA GLN A 314 -13.42 -8.60 13.04
C GLN A 314 -14.89 -8.23 13.17
N LEU A 315 -15.31 -7.07 12.66
CA LEU A 315 -16.71 -6.67 12.69
C LEU A 315 -17.61 -7.64 11.91
N LEU A 316 -17.07 -8.18 10.80
CA LEU A 316 -17.79 -9.10 9.93
C LEU A 316 -17.88 -10.52 10.51
N LEU A 317 -16.80 -11.03 11.10
CA LEU A 317 -16.69 -12.47 11.45
C LEU A 317 -16.11 -12.78 12.85
N GLY A 318 -15.73 -11.74 13.62
CA GLY A 318 -15.05 -11.87 14.91
C GLY A 318 -15.96 -12.35 16.06
N ASP A 319 -17.24 -11.98 16.02
CA ASP A 319 -18.26 -12.55 16.92
C ASP A 319 -18.72 -13.91 16.34
N GLN A 320 -18.18 -15.04 16.81
CA GLN A 320 -18.62 -16.41 16.44
C GLN A 320 -19.89 -16.80 17.23
N PRO A 321 -20.81 -17.66 16.71
CA PRO A 321 -20.51 -18.86 15.91
C PRO A 321 -21.45 -19.04 14.69
N THR A 322 -20.97 -18.84 13.46
CA THR A 322 -21.70 -19.39 12.29
C THR A 322 -21.15 -20.78 12.01
N VAL A 323 -22.03 -21.78 12.03
CA VAL A 323 -21.67 -23.19 11.79
C VAL A 323 -20.93 -23.28 10.45
N PRO A 324 -19.64 -23.62 10.45
CA PRO A 324 -18.86 -23.73 9.21
C PRO A 324 -19.49 -24.75 8.26
N PRO A 325 -19.34 -24.57 6.93
CA PRO A 325 -18.38 -23.67 6.29
C PRO A 325 -18.91 -22.26 5.96
N ILE A 326 -18.13 -21.23 6.30
CA ILE A 326 -18.40 -19.84 5.90
C ILE A 326 -17.71 -19.58 4.55
N GLU A 327 -18.44 -19.01 3.60
CA GLU A 327 -17.86 -18.45 2.37
C GLU A 327 -17.93 -16.92 2.40
N VAL A 328 -16.78 -16.26 2.27
CA VAL A 328 -16.63 -14.80 2.32
C VAL A 328 -15.92 -14.26 1.07
N ILE A 329 -16.37 -13.12 0.57
CA ILE A 329 -15.67 -12.36 -0.48
C ILE A 329 -14.90 -11.20 0.14
N ASP A 330 -13.65 -11.03 -0.28
CA ASP A 330 -12.87 -9.80 -0.21
C ASP A 330 -12.89 -9.16 -1.61
N ALA A 331 -13.64 -8.06 -1.77
CA ALA A 331 -13.91 -7.47 -3.08
C ALA A 331 -12.74 -6.65 -3.66
N THR A 332 -11.80 -6.22 -2.80
CA THR A 332 -10.71 -5.29 -3.14
C THR A 332 -9.44 -5.67 -2.39
N SER A 333 -8.94 -6.86 -2.67
CA SER A 333 -8.08 -7.62 -1.78
C SER A 333 -6.64 -7.14 -1.66
N ALA A 334 -6.06 -6.52 -2.71
CA ALA A 334 -4.64 -6.20 -2.63
C ALA A 334 -4.38 -5.03 -1.65
N PRO A 335 -3.33 -5.11 -0.82
CA PRO A 335 -2.20 -6.03 -0.93
C PRO A 335 -2.36 -7.40 -0.25
N GLY A 336 -3.46 -7.68 0.46
CA GLY A 336 -3.77 -9.00 1.01
C GLY A 336 -3.83 -9.09 2.53
N ASN A 337 -3.56 -8.00 3.26
CA ASN A 337 -3.59 -8.02 4.73
C ASN A 337 -4.99 -8.38 5.28
N LYS A 338 -6.05 -7.77 4.74
CA LYS A 338 -7.43 -8.07 5.14
C LYS A 338 -7.85 -9.47 4.67
N THR A 339 -7.46 -9.88 3.47
CA THR A 339 -7.70 -11.24 2.95
C THR A 339 -7.10 -12.32 3.84
N THR A 340 -5.84 -12.16 4.24
CA THR A 340 -5.14 -13.12 5.10
C THR A 340 -5.71 -13.12 6.52
N MET A 341 -6.26 -12.00 6.97
CA MET A 341 -7.00 -11.93 8.23
C MET A 341 -8.35 -12.68 8.15
N LEU A 342 -9.14 -12.46 7.09
CA LEU A 342 -10.35 -13.25 6.84
C LEU A 342 -10.03 -14.75 6.81
N SER A 343 -8.95 -15.15 6.13
CA SER A 343 -8.52 -16.55 6.09
C SER A 343 -8.16 -17.10 7.46
N SER A 344 -7.65 -16.26 8.36
CA SER A 344 -7.31 -16.64 9.74
C SER A 344 -8.57 -16.86 10.58
N ILE A 345 -9.60 -16.00 10.41
CA ILE A 345 -10.87 -16.08 11.16
C ILE A 345 -11.76 -17.23 10.64
N VAL A 346 -11.87 -17.36 9.31
CA VAL A 346 -12.70 -18.37 8.64
C VAL A 346 -12.16 -19.79 8.87
N GLY A 347 -10.85 -19.92 9.07
CA GLY A 347 -10.19 -21.18 9.36
C GLY A 347 -10.20 -22.16 8.18
N PRO A 348 -9.71 -23.40 8.40
CA PRO A 348 -9.42 -24.35 7.32
C PRO A 348 -10.65 -24.94 6.63
N ARG A 349 -11.85 -24.81 7.24
CA ARG A 349 -13.10 -25.36 6.68
C ARG A 349 -13.89 -24.35 5.86
N GLY A 350 -13.64 -23.06 6.02
CA GLY A 350 -14.33 -22.05 5.21
C GLY A 350 -13.49 -21.59 4.02
N LYS A 351 -14.01 -20.60 3.30
CA LYS A 351 -13.50 -20.19 2.00
C LYS A 351 -13.46 -18.68 1.87
N VAL A 352 -12.32 -18.16 1.43
CA VAL A 352 -12.12 -16.74 1.12
C VAL A 352 -11.93 -16.58 -0.38
N TRP A 353 -12.80 -15.77 -0.99
CA TRP A 353 -12.71 -15.35 -2.39
C TRP A 353 -12.07 -13.97 -2.44
N ALA A 354 -10.92 -13.84 -3.11
CA ALA A 354 -10.14 -12.60 -3.11
C ALA A 354 -10.07 -12.01 -4.52
N PHE A 355 -10.51 -10.77 -4.68
CA PHE A 355 -10.59 -10.08 -5.97
C PHE A 355 -9.76 -8.81 -6.00
N GLU A 356 -9.00 -8.63 -7.08
CA GLU A 356 -8.25 -7.41 -7.36
C GLU A 356 -8.30 -7.14 -8.87
N LYS A 357 -8.69 -5.92 -9.24
CA LYS A 357 -8.83 -5.49 -10.63
C LYS A 357 -7.47 -5.21 -11.28
N ASP A 358 -6.52 -4.68 -10.52
CA ASP A 358 -5.20 -4.31 -11.04
C ASP A 358 -4.25 -5.52 -11.05
N HIS A 359 -3.75 -5.88 -12.23
CA HIS A 359 -2.85 -7.02 -12.42
C HIS A 359 -1.53 -6.91 -11.66
N LYS A 360 -1.00 -5.69 -11.42
CA LYS A 360 0.26 -5.52 -10.68
C LYS A 360 0.02 -5.71 -9.19
N ARG A 361 -1.05 -5.12 -8.65
CA ARG A 361 -1.49 -5.29 -7.26
C ARG A 361 -1.87 -6.75 -6.97
N PHE A 362 -2.46 -7.44 -7.93
CA PHE A 362 -2.76 -8.87 -7.82
C PHE A 362 -1.50 -9.73 -7.60
N ARG A 363 -0.35 -9.38 -8.22
CA ARG A 363 0.91 -10.11 -7.97
C ARG A 363 1.35 -9.96 -6.52
N VAL A 364 1.26 -8.76 -5.97
CA VAL A 364 1.57 -8.49 -4.55
C VAL A 364 0.62 -9.28 -3.64
N LEU A 365 -0.68 -9.29 -3.95
CA LEU A 365 -1.68 -10.09 -3.24
C LEU A 365 -1.32 -11.58 -3.23
N ALA A 366 -0.97 -12.15 -4.40
CA ALA A 366 -0.59 -13.55 -4.52
C ALA A 366 0.67 -13.89 -3.71
N GLU A 367 1.67 -13.00 -3.69
CA GLU A 367 2.87 -13.14 -2.88
C GLU A 367 2.55 -13.10 -1.38
N MET A 368 1.74 -12.13 -0.94
CA MET A 368 1.34 -11.97 0.46
C MET A 368 0.53 -13.16 0.98
N ILE A 369 -0.42 -13.66 0.18
CA ILE A 369 -1.22 -14.83 0.53
C ILE A 369 -0.34 -16.07 0.64
N LYS A 370 0.57 -16.28 -0.32
CA LYS A 370 1.53 -17.40 -0.29
C LYS A 370 2.42 -17.31 0.96
N LEU A 371 2.94 -16.13 1.26
CA LEU A 371 3.76 -15.89 2.44
C LEU A 371 2.96 -16.16 3.72
N ALA A 372 1.70 -15.74 3.80
CA ALA A 372 0.82 -16.00 4.93
C ALA A 372 0.36 -17.47 5.04
N GLY A 373 0.63 -18.32 4.05
CA GLY A 373 0.20 -19.72 4.01
C GLY A 373 -1.28 -19.90 3.65
N CYS A 374 -1.94 -18.86 3.15
CA CYS A 374 -3.32 -18.89 2.71
C CYS A 374 -3.44 -19.50 1.29
N THR A 375 -4.62 -20.01 0.94
CA THR A 375 -4.92 -20.47 -0.42
C THR A 375 -5.85 -19.49 -1.14
N THR A 376 -5.52 -19.10 -2.39
CA THR A 376 -6.36 -18.25 -3.25
C THR A 376 -7.31 -19.03 -4.13
N VAL A 377 -8.49 -18.47 -4.42
CA VAL A 377 -9.42 -18.97 -5.45
C VAL A 377 -10.03 -17.82 -6.29
N ASN A 378 -10.31 -18.15 -7.55
CA ASN A 378 -10.45 -17.35 -8.77
C ASN A 378 -11.93 -17.05 -9.18
N HIS A 379 -12.15 -16.18 -10.18
CA HIS A 379 -13.47 -15.65 -10.58
C HIS A 379 -14.42 -16.55 -11.41
N ALA A 380 -15.72 -16.22 -11.24
CA ALA A 380 -16.97 -16.39 -12.05
C ALA A 380 -17.83 -17.65 -11.83
N ASP A 381 -19.12 -17.62 -12.19
CA ASP A 381 -20.06 -18.77 -12.22
C ASP A 381 -20.74 -19.15 -10.89
N GLU A 382 -21.79 -20.01 -10.91
CA GLU A 382 -22.69 -20.51 -9.82
C GLU A 382 -22.06 -20.74 -8.42
N ARG A 383 -20.74 -20.78 -8.38
CA ARG A 383 -19.84 -20.95 -7.24
C ARG A 383 -20.01 -19.91 -6.12
N PHE A 384 -20.63 -18.76 -6.35
CA PHE A 384 -20.87 -17.74 -5.30
C PHE A 384 -22.23 -17.87 -4.60
N LYS A 385 -23.05 -18.87 -4.96
CA LYS A 385 -24.39 -19.04 -4.39
C LYS A 385 -24.39 -19.19 -2.87
N ASN A 386 -23.29 -19.66 -2.28
CA ASN A 386 -23.16 -19.90 -0.84
C ASN A 386 -22.45 -18.76 -0.10
N VAL A 387 -22.06 -17.67 -0.79
CA VAL A 387 -21.41 -16.54 -0.14
C VAL A 387 -22.42 -15.85 0.76
N SER A 388 -22.12 -15.83 2.05
CA SER A 388 -22.97 -15.19 3.08
C SER A 388 -22.43 -13.85 3.55
N HIS A 389 -21.11 -13.63 3.39
CA HIS A 389 -20.43 -12.43 3.89
C HIS A 389 -19.59 -11.78 2.78
N ILE A 390 -19.56 -10.45 2.74
CA ILE A 390 -18.68 -9.69 1.84
C ILE A 390 -17.97 -8.58 2.61
N MET A 391 -16.68 -8.42 2.37
CA MET A 391 -15.88 -7.28 2.79
C MET A 391 -15.56 -6.41 1.58
N VAL A 392 -15.87 -5.11 1.70
CA VAL A 392 -15.64 -4.10 0.67
C VAL A 392 -14.78 -2.98 1.28
N ASP A 393 -13.50 -2.97 0.92
CA ASP A 393 -12.51 -1.95 1.32
C ASP A 393 -12.01 -1.21 0.07
N PRO A 394 -12.86 -0.39 -0.57
CA PRO A 394 -12.59 0.14 -1.90
C PRO A 394 -11.51 1.22 -1.88
N SER A 395 -11.14 1.70 -3.06
CA SER A 395 -10.23 2.83 -3.16
C SER A 395 -10.85 4.06 -2.47
N CYS A 396 -10.12 4.61 -1.50
CA CYS A 396 -10.41 5.83 -0.75
C CYS A 396 -9.45 6.96 -1.14
N SER A 397 -9.76 8.18 -0.72
CA SER A 397 -8.81 9.31 -0.77
C SER A 397 -7.48 8.97 -0.07
N GLY A 398 -7.56 8.16 0.99
CA GLY A 398 -6.42 7.82 1.84
C GLY A 398 -6.17 8.84 2.93
N SER A 399 -7.05 9.82 3.14
CA SER A 399 -6.83 10.97 4.04
C SER A 399 -6.53 10.58 5.50
N GLY A 400 -6.95 9.41 5.96
CA GLY A 400 -6.64 8.94 7.31
C GLY A 400 -5.22 8.40 7.52
N ILE A 401 -4.42 8.20 6.47
CA ILE A 401 -3.08 7.61 6.57
C ILE A 401 -2.02 8.71 6.81
N SER A 402 -1.95 9.30 7.99
CA SER A 402 -1.05 10.45 8.31
C SER A 402 0.43 10.24 7.96
N ASN A 403 0.90 8.99 7.88
CA ASN A 403 2.28 8.61 7.52
C ASN A 403 2.52 8.35 6.02
N ARG A 404 1.52 8.53 5.15
CA ARG A 404 1.78 8.59 3.71
C ARG A 404 2.35 9.96 3.42
N LEU A 405 3.53 10.03 2.80
CA LEU A 405 4.06 11.28 2.26
C LEU A 405 3.06 11.99 1.34
N ASP A 406 2.22 11.20 0.65
CA ASP A 406 1.11 11.68 -0.17
C ASP A 406 0.02 12.46 0.64
N ASN A 407 0.00 12.34 1.97
CA ASN A 407 -0.96 12.99 2.87
C ASN A 407 -0.40 14.21 3.60
N LEU A 408 0.92 14.45 3.55
CA LEU A 408 1.50 15.74 3.98
C LEU A 408 1.01 16.92 3.13
N PHE A 409 0.25 16.63 2.08
CA PHE A 409 -0.38 17.58 1.15
C PHE A 409 -1.87 17.81 1.40
N GLN A 410 -2.50 17.06 2.33
CA GLN A 410 -3.94 17.13 2.57
C GLN A 410 -4.22 17.94 3.84
N ASN A 411 -4.18 19.28 3.75
CA ASN A 411 -5.00 20.09 4.65
C ASN A 411 -6.25 20.44 3.83
N GLY A 412 -7.36 19.73 4.05
CA GLY A 412 -8.62 19.96 3.33
C GLY A 412 -8.58 19.78 1.80
N PRO A 413 -9.74 19.73 1.13
CA PRO A 413 -9.80 19.97 -0.31
C PRO A 413 -9.45 21.45 -0.60
N LYS A 414 -8.15 21.77 -0.66
CA LYS A 414 -7.65 23.13 -0.97
C LYS A 414 -7.91 23.58 -2.41
N ASP A 415 -8.34 22.66 -3.29
CA ASP A 415 -8.58 22.92 -4.71
C ASP A 415 -9.84 22.16 -5.17
N LYS A 416 -10.60 22.74 -6.12
CA LYS A 416 -11.82 22.14 -6.71
C LYS A 416 -11.58 20.72 -7.23
N ARG A 417 -10.35 20.42 -7.66
CA ARG A 417 -9.92 19.09 -8.12
C ARG A 417 -9.95 18.02 -7.02
N ASP A 418 -9.74 18.39 -5.77
CA ASP A 418 -9.79 17.44 -4.65
C ASP A 418 -11.23 17.13 -4.24
N GLU A 419 -12.14 18.11 -4.28
CA GLU A 419 -13.57 17.85 -4.10
C GLU A 419 -14.14 16.94 -5.19
N GLU A 420 -13.82 17.20 -6.46
CA GLU A 420 -14.26 16.38 -7.59
C GLU A 420 -13.77 14.94 -7.45
N ARG A 421 -12.54 14.76 -6.97
CA ARG A 421 -11.98 13.44 -6.69
C ARG A 421 -12.73 12.74 -5.56
N ILE A 422 -12.97 13.41 -4.43
CA ILE A 422 -13.74 12.85 -3.30
C ILE A 422 -15.14 12.44 -3.77
N LYS A 423 -15.83 13.31 -4.54
CA LYS A 423 -17.15 13.02 -5.13
C LYS A 423 -17.10 11.80 -6.06
N SER A 424 -16.07 11.70 -6.90
CA SER A 424 -15.89 10.55 -7.82
C SER A 424 -15.66 9.25 -7.05
N LEU A 425 -14.80 9.26 -6.02
CA LEU A 425 -14.55 8.12 -5.15
C LEU A 425 -15.80 7.69 -4.39
N SER A 426 -16.53 8.64 -3.79
CA SER A 426 -17.81 8.40 -3.10
C SER A 426 -18.85 7.73 -4.00
N ARG A 427 -18.97 8.14 -5.27
CA ARG A 427 -19.84 7.50 -6.27
C ARG A 427 -19.40 6.07 -6.58
N PHE A 428 -18.10 5.84 -6.77
CA PHE A 428 -17.55 4.52 -6.98
C PHE A 428 -17.81 3.59 -5.78
N GLN A 429 -17.55 4.07 -4.57
CA GLN A 429 -17.83 3.40 -3.30
C GLN A 429 -19.31 3.02 -3.16
N THR A 430 -20.20 3.97 -3.44
CA THR A 430 -21.65 3.73 -3.47
C THR A 430 -22.00 2.59 -4.42
N THR A 431 -21.40 2.57 -5.61
CA THR A 431 -21.69 1.58 -6.66
C THR A 431 -21.23 0.18 -6.25
N ILE A 432 -19.97 0.03 -5.80
CA ILE A 432 -19.41 -1.28 -5.46
C ILE A 432 -20.08 -1.89 -4.22
N VAL A 433 -20.41 -1.08 -3.21
CA VAL A 433 -21.13 -1.57 -2.02
C VAL A 433 -22.57 -1.94 -2.39
N SER A 434 -23.27 -1.12 -3.18
CA SER A 434 -24.63 -1.47 -3.64
C SER A 434 -24.65 -2.78 -4.43
N HIS A 435 -23.62 -3.05 -5.23
CA HIS A 435 -23.48 -4.32 -5.93
C HIS A 435 -23.26 -5.50 -4.97
N ALA A 436 -22.43 -5.35 -3.94
CA ALA A 436 -22.22 -6.39 -2.93
C ALA A 436 -23.54 -6.78 -2.20
N LEU A 437 -24.38 -5.80 -1.88
CA LEU A 437 -25.68 -5.99 -1.22
C LEU A 437 -26.74 -6.71 -2.08
N ARG A 438 -26.47 -6.92 -3.38
CA ARG A 438 -27.37 -7.65 -4.29
C ARG A 438 -27.14 -9.15 -4.34
N PHE A 439 -26.07 -9.65 -3.72
CA PHE A 439 -25.78 -11.08 -3.73
C PHE A 439 -26.88 -11.85 -2.96
N PRO A 440 -27.43 -12.93 -3.53
CA PRO A 440 -28.68 -13.54 -3.06
C PRO A 440 -28.57 -14.08 -1.63
N SER A 441 -27.48 -14.79 -1.32
CA SER A 441 -27.27 -15.44 -0.01
C SER A 441 -26.51 -14.56 0.99
N VAL A 442 -26.10 -13.36 0.59
CA VAL A 442 -25.32 -12.47 1.46
C VAL A 442 -26.24 -11.81 2.47
N ASN A 443 -25.94 -11.96 3.74
CA ASN A 443 -26.68 -11.34 4.83
C ASN A 443 -25.88 -10.28 5.58
N GLN A 444 -24.55 -10.26 5.43
CA GLN A 444 -23.68 -9.24 6.01
C GLN A 444 -22.66 -8.70 5.01
N VAL A 445 -22.53 -7.38 4.95
CA VAL A 445 -21.50 -6.69 4.16
C VAL A 445 -20.81 -5.66 5.02
N VAL A 446 -19.50 -5.79 5.23
CA VAL A 446 -18.71 -4.73 5.86
C VAL A 446 -18.17 -3.79 4.79
N TYR A 447 -18.40 -2.50 5.01
CA TYR A 447 -17.82 -1.41 4.25
C TYR A 447 -16.78 -0.70 5.12
N SER A 448 -15.60 -0.45 4.56
CA SER A 448 -14.56 0.30 5.26
C SER A 448 -13.79 1.24 4.36
N THR A 449 -13.26 2.31 4.94
CA THR A 449 -12.34 3.23 4.25
C THR A 449 -11.20 3.66 5.15
N CYS A 450 -10.13 4.08 4.49
CA CYS A 450 -8.98 4.77 5.05
C CYS A 450 -9.12 6.31 4.98
N SER A 451 -10.36 6.82 5.08
CA SER A 451 -10.70 8.24 4.92
C SER A 451 -11.28 8.81 6.20
N ILE A 452 -11.00 10.09 6.45
CA ILE A 452 -11.66 10.90 7.49
C ILE A 452 -12.89 11.66 6.96
N TRP A 453 -13.11 11.68 5.64
CA TRP A 453 -14.17 12.47 5.00
C TRP A 453 -15.53 11.78 5.09
N LYS A 454 -16.53 12.48 5.64
CA LYS A 454 -17.91 11.99 5.74
C LYS A 454 -18.54 11.63 4.39
N GLU A 455 -18.11 12.30 3.32
CA GLU A 455 -18.55 12.07 1.94
C GLU A 455 -18.18 10.68 1.43
N GLU A 456 -17.09 10.11 1.92
CA GLU A 456 -16.65 8.74 1.64
C GLU A 456 -17.18 7.75 2.68
N ASN A 457 -17.67 8.22 3.83
CA ASN A 457 -17.99 7.40 4.98
C ASN A 457 -19.51 7.33 5.20
N GLU A 458 -20.04 8.12 6.12
CA GLU A 458 -21.44 8.12 6.54
C GLU A 458 -22.37 8.44 5.37
N GLU A 459 -22.03 9.41 4.52
CA GLU A 459 -22.88 9.78 3.39
C GLU A 459 -23.02 8.65 2.37
N VAL A 460 -21.97 7.83 2.17
CA VAL A 460 -22.06 6.63 1.33
C VAL A 460 -23.03 5.64 1.94
N VAL A 461 -22.92 5.40 3.25
CA VAL A 461 -23.81 4.46 3.96
C VAL A 461 -25.26 4.90 3.88
N LEU A 462 -25.55 6.17 4.22
CA LEU A 462 -26.89 6.74 4.18
C LEU A 462 -27.48 6.73 2.76
N ARG A 463 -26.68 7.10 1.75
CA ARG A 463 -27.10 7.09 0.35
C ARG A 463 -27.49 5.69 -0.13
N ILE A 464 -26.82 4.65 0.37
CA ILE A 464 -27.14 3.26 0.05
C ILE A 464 -28.41 2.82 0.76
N LEU A 465 -28.52 3.05 2.08
CA LEU A 465 -29.69 2.66 2.87
C LEU A 465 -30.97 3.33 2.39
N ASN A 466 -30.90 4.57 1.89
CA ASN A 466 -32.06 5.29 1.36
C ASN A 466 -32.52 4.82 -0.04
N LYS A 467 -31.84 3.86 -0.66
CA LYS A 467 -32.29 3.31 -1.95
C LYS A 467 -33.54 2.45 -1.74
N PRO A 468 -34.61 2.63 -2.53
CA PRO A 468 -35.83 1.82 -2.41
C PRO A 468 -35.57 0.31 -2.45
N GLU A 469 -34.63 -0.13 -3.30
CA GLU A 469 -34.22 -1.55 -3.41
C GLU A 469 -33.57 -2.08 -2.12
N MET A 470 -32.83 -1.24 -1.39
CA MET A 470 -32.15 -1.67 -0.15
C MET A 470 -33.15 -1.74 1.00
N LEU A 471 -34.06 -0.78 1.08
CA LEU A 471 -35.16 -0.76 2.04
C LEU A 471 -36.09 -1.97 1.87
N SER A 472 -36.50 -2.28 0.62
CA SER A 472 -37.40 -3.41 0.36
C SER A 472 -36.76 -4.76 0.68
N LYS A 473 -35.42 -4.87 0.60
CA LYS A 473 -34.65 -6.07 0.97
C LYS A 473 -34.31 -6.14 2.47
N GLY A 474 -34.79 -5.19 3.27
CA GLY A 474 -34.62 -5.19 4.73
C GLY A 474 -33.18 -4.95 5.19
N TRP A 475 -32.36 -4.24 4.40
CA TRP A 475 -31.01 -3.88 4.80
C TRP A 475 -31.03 -2.80 5.90
N THR A 476 -30.28 -3.05 6.97
CA THR A 476 -30.03 -2.13 8.08
C THR A 476 -28.54 -2.16 8.45
N LEU A 477 -28.14 -1.48 9.52
CA LEU A 477 -26.79 -1.56 10.09
C LEU A 477 -26.76 -2.51 11.28
N LYS A 478 -25.76 -3.40 11.32
CA LYS A 478 -25.47 -4.23 12.48
C LYS A 478 -25.22 -3.32 13.68
N ASP A 479 -25.80 -3.67 14.81
CA ASP A 479 -25.52 -2.97 16.06
C ASP A 479 -24.11 -3.32 16.53
N VAL A 480 -23.26 -2.31 16.69
CA VAL A 480 -21.89 -2.47 17.20
C VAL A 480 -21.83 -2.46 18.73
N THR A 481 -22.92 -2.07 19.41
CA THR A 481 -22.96 -1.99 20.88
C THR A 481 -22.94 -3.35 21.58
N ASN A 482 -23.39 -4.41 20.91
CA ASN A 482 -23.38 -5.79 21.44
C ASN A 482 -22.23 -6.64 20.89
N THR A 483 -21.14 -6.02 20.43
CA THR A 483 -19.97 -6.72 19.84
C THR A 483 -18.78 -6.73 20.80
N PHE A 484 -17.71 -7.44 20.41
CA PHE A 484 -16.42 -7.42 21.11
C PHE A 484 -15.90 -6.01 21.45
N LEU A 485 -16.28 -4.98 20.69
CA LEU A 485 -15.85 -3.61 20.90
C LEU A 485 -16.31 -3.01 22.24
N ARG A 486 -17.57 -3.23 22.63
CA ARG A 486 -18.09 -2.73 23.92
C ARG A 486 -17.88 -3.70 25.08
N ASN A 487 -17.71 -4.98 24.78
CA ASN A 487 -17.40 -6.02 25.78
C ASN A 487 -15.90 -6.13 26.12
N SER A 488 -15.06 -5.26 25.55
CA SER A 488 -13.63 -5.21 25.83
C SER A 488 -13.31 -4.49 27.14
N LYS A 489 -12.08 -4.67 27.66
CA LYS A 489 -11.59 -3.97 28.87
C LYS A 489 -11.63 -2.44 28.74
N THR A 490 -11.56 -1.94 27.50
CA THR A 490 -11.63 -0.52 27.16
C THR A 490 -12.74 -0.32 26.14
N PRO A 491 -14.01 -0.14 26.55
CA PRO A 491 -15.14 -0.10 25.63
C PRO A 491 -14.94 0.95 24.51
N TRP A 492 -15.18 0.55 23.27
CA TRP A 492 -15.11 1.46 22.14
C TRP A 492 -16.26 2.48 22.19
N THR A 493 -15.93 3.77 22.10
CA THR A 493 -16.92 4.86 22.26
C THR A 493 -17.14 5.69 21.00
N ARG A 494 -16.23 5.69 20.03
CA ARG A 494 -16.33 6.52 18.83
C ARG A 494 -17.30 5.94 17.80
N ALA A 495 -18.30 6.75 17.48
CA ALA A 495 -19.33 6.48 16.47
C ALA A 495 -19.02 7.21 15.15
N GLY A 496 -19.87 7.01 14.14
CA GLY A 496 -19.88 7.83 12.93
C GLY A 496 -20.29 9.27 13.21
N GLU A 497 -19.97 10.16 12.26
CA GLU A 497 -20.40 11.56 12.31
C GLU A 497 -21.92 11.69 12.10
N VAL A 498 -22.57 12.54 12.90
CA VAL A 498 -24.00 12.78 12.78
C VAL A 498 -24.26 13.72 11.60
N ILE A 499 -24.76 13.16 10.49
CA ILE A 499 -25.12 13.95 9.30
C ILE A 499 -26.40 14.77 9.54
N THR A 500 -27.44 14.13 10.07
CA THR A 500 -28.67 14.80 10.51
C THR A 500 -29.12 14.27 11.87
N ARG A 501 -29.87 15.08 12.64
CA ARG A 501 -30.31 14.71 14.00
C ARG A 501 -31.21 13.49 13.99
N GLU A 502 -32.03 13.33 12.95
CA GLU A 502 -32.96 12.22 12.77
C GLU A 502 -32.22 10.89 12.53
N GLN A 503 -31.04 10.96 11.93
CA GLN A 503 -30.21 9.81 11.55
C GLN A 503 -29.09 9.51 12.56
N LYS A 504 -29.10 10.16 13.74
CA LYS A 504 -28.12 9.90 14.81
C LYS A 504 -28.02 8.41 15.16
N HIS A 505 -29.15 7.73 15.23
CA HIS A 505 -29.23 6.29 15.53
C HIS A 505 -28.47 5.40 14.52
N LEU A 506 -28.28 5.85 13.27
CA LEU A 506 -27.46 5.16 12.27
C LEU A 506 -25.97 5.45 12.50
N SER A 507 -25.65 6.68 12.86
CA SER A 507 -24.26 7.11 13.14
C SER A 507 -23.69 6.33 14.32
N ASP A 508 -24.51 6.08 15.35
CA ASP A 508 -24.16 5.26 16.53
C ASP A 508 -23.84 3.79 16.20
N ARG A 509 -24.21 3.32 14.99
CA ARG A 509 -23.94 1.96 14.49
C ARG A 509 -22.71 1.87 13.58
N MET A 510 -22.04 3.00 13.33
CA MET A 510 -20.81 3.07 12.55
C MET A 510 -19.63 3.34 13.48
N ILE A 511 -18.41 3.03 13.05
CA ILE A 511 -17.21 3.27 13.86
C ILE A 511 -16.18 4.11 13.12
N ARG A 512 -15.51 4.98 13.86
CA ARG A 512 -14.38 5.81 13.40
C ARG A 512 -13.16 5.63 14.28
N PHE A 513 -12.00 5.60 13.63
CA PHE A 513 -10.69 5.62 14.26
C PHE A 513 -10.11 7.02 14.12
N ASP A 514 -9.67 7.56 15.25
CA ASP A 514 -8.93 8.81 15.30
C ASP A 514 -7.46 8.47 15.57
N PRO A 515 -6.53 8.81 14.67
CA PRO A 515 -5.11 8.61 14.92
C PRO A 515 -4.68 9.07 16.32
N THR A 516 -5.10 10.28 16.70
CA THR A 516 -4.57 11.01 17.87
C THR A 516 -4.86 10.29 19.18
N VAL A 517 -5.99 9.60 19.24
CA VAL A 517 -6.46 8.89 20.42
C VAL A 517 -6.17 7.39 20.31
N ASP A 518 -6.33 6.83 19.12
CA ASP A 518 -6.32 5.37 18.93
C ASP A 518 -4.96 4.77 18.60
N GLN A 519 -3.99 5.63 18.31
CA GLN A 519 -2.66 5.21 17.91
C GLN A 519 -2.71 4.34 16.63
N THR A 520 -3.64 4.66 15.74
CA THR A 520 -3.87 4.00 14.45
C THR A 520 -3.84 5.00 13.30
N ILE A 521 -4.15 4.55 12.10
CA ILE A 521 -4.59 5.46 11.03
C ILE A 521 -6.03 5.92 11.27
N GLY A 522 -6.42 7.00 10.60
CA GLY A 522 -7.80 7.44 10.46
C GLY A 522 -8.54 6.45 9.58
N PHE A 523 -9.69 5.99 10.05
CA PHE A 523 -10.37 4.86 9.44
C PHE A 523 -11.85 4.86 9.78
N PHE A 524 -12.66 4.27 8.90
CA PHE A 524 -14.09 4.14 9.06
C PHE A 524 -14.54 2.72 8.74
N ALA A 525 -15.54 2.22 9.47
CA ALA A 525 -16.22 0.99 9.11
C ALA A 525 -17.71 0.99 9.51
N ALA A 526 -18.52 0.32 8.69
CA ALA A 526 -19.92 0.03 8.96
C ALA A 526 -20.28 -1.35 8.43
N VAL A 527 -21.18 -2.08 9.11
CA VAL A 527 -21.64 -3.40 8.69
C VAL A 527 -23.11 -3.31 8.32
N PHE A 528 -23.43 -3.53 7.05
CA PHE A 528 -24.78 -3.77 6.58
C PHE A 528 -25.21 -5.17 6.97
N LEU A 529 -26.43 -5.28 7.49
CA LEU A 529 -27.05 -6.52 7.93
C LEU A 529 -28.46 -6.61 7.36
N ARG A 530 -28.85 -7.79 6.91
CA ARG A 530 -30.26 -8.15 6.67
C ARG A 530 -30.53 -9.54 7.25
N ALA A 531 -31.80 -9.86 7.48
CA ALA A 531 -32.19 -11.22 7.84
C ALA A 531 -31.74 -12.19 6.72
N SER A 532 -31.25 -13.37 7.09
CA SER A 532 -30.97 -14.43 6.11
C SER A 532 -32.27 -14.75 5.38
N ALA A 533 -32.25 -14.68 4.05
CA ALA A 533 -33.37 -15.12 3.24
C ALA A 533 -33.66 -16.59 3.58
N GLU A 534 -34.89 -16.90 4.01
CA GLU A 534 -35.37 -18.27 3.83
C GLU A 534 -35.31 -18.59 2.34
N PRO A 535 -34.92 -19.80 1.94
CA PRO A 535 -34.89 -20.16 0.54
C PRO A 535 -36.31 -20.01 -0.03
N GLU A 536 -36.48 -19.02 -0.90
CA GLU A 536 -37.68 -18.86 -1.73
C GLU A 536 -38.05 -20.24 -2.31
N PRO A 537 -39.29 -20.72 -2.13
CA PRO A 537 -39.69 -21.99 -2.72
C PRO A 537 -39.53 -21.88 -4.24
N VAL A 538 -38.64 -22.70 -4.80
CA VAL A 538 -38.44 -22.79 -6.23
C VAL A 538 -39.77 -23.18 -6.86
N ASN A 539 -40.44 -22.23 -7.52
CA ASN A 539 -41.65 -22.48 -8.27
C ASN A 539 -41.29 -23.38 -9.47
N PRO A 540 -41.80 -24.62 -9.59
CA PRO A 540 -41.37 -25.58 -10.62
C PRO A 540 -41.77 -25.23 -12.06
N LYS A 541 -42.18 -24.00 -12.34
CA LYS A 541 -42.74 -23.59 -13.63
C LYS A 541 -42.13 -22.27 -14.06
N GLU A 542 -40.92 -22.34 -14.62
CA GLU A 542 -40.46 -21.59 -15.80
C GLU A 542 -38.93 -21.67 -15.91
N THR A 543 -38.44 -22.64 -16.70
CA THR A 543 -37.31 -22.49 -17.64
C THR A 543 -37.09 -23.83 -18.35
N VAL A 544 -37.90 -24.09 -19.37
CA VAL A 544 -37.54 -25.04 -20.42
C VAL A 544 -36.47 -24.35 -21.27
N VAL A 545 -35.20 -24.52 -20.90
CA VAL A 545 -34.08 -24.22 -21.80
C VAL A 545 -33.84 -25.47 -22.64
N LYS A 546 -34.04 -25.34 -23.96
CA LYS A 546 -33.78 -26.41 -24.94
C LYS A 546 -32.34 -26.93 -24.81
N PRO A 547 -32.10 -28.25 -24.84
CA PRO A 547 -30.76 -28.79 -24.77
C PRO A 547 -29.96 -28.37 -26.00
N PHE A 548 -28.82 -27.72 -25.78
CA PHE A 548 -27.82 -27.49 -26.82
C PHE A 548 -27.21 -28.85 -27.22
N THR A 549 -27.36 -29.19 -28.50
CA THR A 549 -26.73 -30.35 -29.13
C THR A 549 -25.21 -30.23 -29.08
N SER A 550 -24.56 -31.25 -28.52
CA SER A 550 -23.11 -31.38 -28.49
C SER A 550 -22.55 -31.62 -29.89
N ILE A 551 -21.64 -30.76 -30.34
CA ILE A 551 -20.80 -31.00 -31.52
C ILE A 551 -19.71 -32.02 -31.12
N PRO A 552 -19.54 -33.15 -31.82
CA PRO A 552 -18.47 -34.10 -31.53
C PRO A 552 -17.11 -33.50 -31.96
N LEU A 553 -16.14 -33.49 -31.05
CA LEU A 553 -14.75 -33.20 -31.39
C LEU A 553 -14.10 -34.48 -31.94
N GLU A 554 -13.74 -34.45 -33.23
CA GLU A 554 -12.92 -35.47 -33.90
C GLU A 554 -11.50 -35.55 -33.29
N PRO A 555 -10.89 -36.74 -33.24
CA PRO A 555 -9.54 -36.93 -32.74
C PRO A 555 -8.47 -36.51 -33.76
N ALA A 556 -7.48 -35.74 -33.30
CA ALA A 556 -6.32 -35.36 -34.10
C ALA A 556 -5.42 -36.58 -34.45
N PRO A 557 -4.75 -36.56 -35.62
CA PRO A 557 -4.36 -37.77 -36.34
C PRO A 557 -3.05 -38.38 -35.84
N SER A 558 -3.03 -39.72 -35.81
CA SER A 558 -1.82 -40.52 -35.78
C SER A 558 -1.32 -40.75 -37.21
N ARG A 559 -0.01 -40.57 -37.44
CA ARG A 559 0.67 -41.15 -38.61
C ARG A 559 2.02 -41.75 -38.21
N SER A 560 2.08 -43.05 -38.45
CA SER A 560 3.17 -44.02 -38.39
C SER A 560 4.30 -43.69 -39.38
N LYS A 561 5.53 -44.21 -39.19
CA LYS A 561 6.08 -45.49 -39.71
C LYS A 561 7.57 -45.53 -39.26
N THR A 562 8.31 -46.63 -39.05
CA THR A 562 8.35 -47.99 -39.63
C THR A 562 9.30 -48.83 -38.73
N VAL A 563 8.89 -49.99 -38.19
CA VAL A 563 9.28 -51.38 -38.53
C VAL A 563 10.79 -51.69 -38.61
N SER A 564 11.29 -52.52 -37.68
CA SER A 564 11.88 -53.83 -37.98
C SER A 564 12.05 -54.67 -36.71
N ASP A 565 11.25 -55.72 -36.70
CA ASP A 565 11.40 -57.06 -36.15
C ASP A 565 12.81 -57.52 -35.75
N GLN A 566 12.95 -58.12 -34.55
CA GLN A 566 13.50 -59.47 -34.43
C GLN A 566 13.33 -60.06 -33.01
N THR A 567 12.69 -61.21 -33.00
CA THR A 567 12.51 -62.24 -31.98
C THR A 567 13.75 -62.57 -31.12
N LYS A 568 13.55 -62.87 -29.82
CA LYS A 568 13.78 -64.21 -29.24
C LYS A 568 13.45 -64.31 -27.74
N LYS A 569 12.99 -65.52 -27.39
CA LYS A 569 12.43 -66.06 -26.15
C LYS A 569 13.42 -66.19 -24.98
N SER A 570 12.82 -66.55 -23.82
CA SER A 570 13.34 -67.36 -22.69
C SER A 570 14.09 -66.56 -21.61
N SER A 571 13.98 -66.80 -20.30
CA SER A 571 13.26 -67.82 -19.51
C SER A 571 13.26 -67.41 -18.02
N VAL A 572 12.17 -67.78 -17.35
CA VAL A 572 11.96 -68.16 -15.93
C VAL A 572 13.20 -68.27 -15.02
N LYS A 573 13.13 -67.64 -13.82
CA LYS A 573 13.33 -68.27 -12.48
C LYS A 573 13.08 -67.29 -11.32
N SER A 574 12.30 -67.75 -10.35
CA SER A 574 12.07 -67.23 -8.99
C SER A 574 12.94 -68.03 -7.97
N PRO A 575 12.81 -67.96 -6.62
CA PRO A 575 12.40 -66.89 -5.67
C PRO A 575 13.36 -66.78 -4.42
N LYS A 576 12.93 -66.00 -3.40
CA LYS A 576 13.37 -65.89 -1.97
C LYS A 576 14.25 -64.65 -1.70
N SER A 577 14.08 -63.88 -0.61
CA SER A 577 13.60 -64.21 0.73
C SER A 577 12.91 -63.04 1.47
N LEU A 578 12.00 -63.45 2.34
CA LEU A 578 11.39 -62.74 3.49
C LEU A 578 12.36 -61.87 4.30
N LEU A 579 11.89 -60.69 4.72
CA LEU A 579 11.87 -60.28 6.14
C LEU A 579 10.95 -59.07 6.33
N SER A 580 10.10 -59.21 7.33
CA SER A 580 8.99 -58.36 7.76
C SER A 580 9.43 -57.05 8.41
N SER A 581 8.68 -55.98 8.17
CA SER A 581 8.13 -55.14 9.25
C SER A 581 7.14 -54.12 8.69
N ASN A 582 5.92 -54.20 9.22
CA ASN A 582 4.83 -53.27 8.97
C ASN A 582 5.21 -51.86 9.40
N ASN A 583 5.01 -50.87 8.53
CA ASN A 583 4.65 -49.52 8.99
C ASN A 583 3.77 -48.80 7.97
N ILE A 584 2.71 -48.22 8.52
CA ILE A 584 1.51 -47.70 7.89
C ILE A 584 1.84 -46.51 6.96
N LYS A 585 1.52 -46.66 5.67
CA LYS A 585 1.58 -45.56 4.69
C LYS A 585 0.34 -44.67 4.83
N GLN A 586 0.47 -43.54 5.52
CA GLN A 586 -0.46 -42.42 5.32
C GLN A 586 -0.15 -41.76 3.96
N GLY A 587 -1.07 -41.92 3.00
CA GLY A 587 -1.00 -41.32 1.70
C GLY A 587 -1.15 -39.80 1.76
N LYS A 588 -0.06 -39.06 1.50
CA LYS A 588 -0.13 -37.63 1.16
C LYS A 588 -0.81 -37.48 -0.20
N LYS A 589 -2.11 -37.17 -0.23
CA LYS A 589 -2.80 -36.69 -1.44
C LYS A 589 -2.17 -35.36 -1.86
N LYS A 590 -1.55 -35.34 -3.03
CA LYS A 590 -1.02 -34.14 -3.70
C LYS A 590 -2.18 -33.19 -3.98
N ARG A 591 -2.08 -31.95 -3.47
CA ARG A 591 -3.01 -30.85 -3.71
C ARG A 591 -2.77 -30.30 -5.12
N GLN A 592 -3.79 -30.34 -5.97
CA GLN A 592 -3.75 -29.78 -7.33
C GLN A 592 -4.29 -28.34 -7.28
N ILE A 593 -3.50 -27.37 -7.75
CA ILE A 593 -3.73 -25.92 -7.61
C ILE A 593 -3.70 -25.27 -9.00
N VAL A 594 -4.65 -24.37 -9.29
CA VAL A 594 -4.73 -23.60 -10.56
C VAL A 594 -4.95 -22.11 -10.28
N ILE A 595 -4.15 -21.23 -10.91
CA ILE A 595 -4.11 -19.77 -10.72
C ILE A 595 -4.39 -19.04 -12.04
N ARG A 596 -5.29 -18.03 -12.08
CA ARG A 596 -5.43 -17.07 -13.22
C ARG A 596 -5.94 -15.67 -12.77
N PRO A 597 -5.72 -14.59 -13.54
CA PRO A 597 -6.28 -13.25 -13.31
C PRO A 597 -7.74 -13.12 -13.80
N GLY A 598 -8.55 -12.23 -13.21
CA GLY A 598 -9.92 -11.93 -13.64
C GLY A 598 -10.18 -10.45 -13.97
N LYS A 599 -11.20 -10.17 -14.80
CA LYS A 599 -11.75 -8.84 -15.11
C LYS A 599 -13.14 -8.70 -14.47
N PHE A 600 -13.41 -7.58 -13.81
CA PHE A 600 -14.77 -7.15 -13.50
C PHE A 600 -15.39 -6.54 -14.77
N ILE A 601 -16.47 -7.13 -15.27
CA ILE A 601 -17.28 -6.55 -16.34
C ILE A 601 -18.33 -5.68 -15.65
N PHE A 602 -18.17 -4.36 -15.76
CA PHE A 602 -19.25 -3.42 -15.49
C PHE A 602 -20.04 -3.30 -16.79
N SER A 603 -21.27 -3.81 -16.80
CA SER A 603 -22.29 -3.48 -17.81
C SER A 603 -23.27 -2.49 -17.20
#